data_AF-A0A9D4DAZ7-F1
#
_entry.id   AF-A0A9D4DAZ7-F1
#
_cell.length_a   1.000
_cell.length_b   1.000
_cell.length_c   1.000
_cell.angle_alpha   90.00
_cell.angle_beta   90.00
_cell.angle_gamma   90.00
#
_symmetry.space_group_name_H-M   'P 1'
#
loop_
_entity.id
_entity.type
_entity.pdbx_description
1 polymer ?
#
loop_
_entity_poly.entity_id
_entity_poly.type
_entity_poly.pdbx_seq_one_letter_code
_entity_poly.pdbx_strand_id
1 'polypeptide(L)'
;MTILFTYNFSSPQDIDFFPGAMSEKPVSGGLFGPTIECIIGDQFRRLKFGDRFFFQNKDTGFNKGVFIDRLGPPSFKETRFSSLNLQ
;
A
#
# COMPACT_ATOMS: atom_id res chain seq x y z
N MET A 1 -21.22 -14.30 -6.34
CA MET A 1 -20.66 -14.15 -4.98
C MET A 1 -21.69 -13.63 -3.99
N THR A 2 -22.50 -12.62 -4.35
CA THR A 2 -23.59 -12.08 -3.50
C THR A 2 -24.54 -13.15 -2.96
N ILE A 3 -24.88 -14.17 -3.75
CA ILE A 3 -25.77 -15.28 -3.36
C ILE A 3 -25.24 -16.07 -2.15
N LEU A 4 -23.91 -16.27 -2.06
CA LEU A 4 -23.29 -17.01 -0.95
C LEU A 4 -23.38 -16.24 0.36
N PHE A 5 -23.25 -14.91 0.33
CA PHE A 5 -23.35 -14.09 1.53
C PHE A 5 -24.79 -14.02 2.05
N THR A 6 -25.78 -13.84 1.17
CA THR A 6 -27.20 -13.88 1.58
C THR A 6 -27.66 -15.24 2.12
N TYR A 7 -26.97 -16.33 1.77
CA TYR A 7 -27.32 -17.66 2.29
C TYR A 7 -26.74 -17.91 3.70
N ASN A 8 -25.53 -17.42 3.97
CA ASN A 8 -24.81 -17.72 5.21
C ASN A 8 -24.90 -16.60 6.27
N PHE A 9 -25.22 -15.36 5.86
CA PHE A 9 -25.28 -14.21 6.74
C PHE A 9 -26.66 -13.55 6.67
N SER A 10 -27.24 -13.28 7.83
CA SER A 10 -28.52 -12.59 7.97
C SER A 10 -28.40 -11.09 7.67
N SER A 11 -27.22 -10.52 7.93
CA SER A 11 -26.93 -9.11 7.68
C SER A 11 -25.55 -8.91 7.03
N PRO A 12 -25.38 -7.90 6.15
CA PRO A 12 -24.06 -7.50 5.65
C PRO A 12 -23.08 -7.09 6.75
N GLN A 13 -23.57 -6.67 7.92
CA GLN A 13 -22.72 -6.30 9.06
C GLN A 13 -22.06 -7.52 9.73
N ASP A 14 -22.55 -8.72 9.46
CA ASP A 14 -22.01 -9.97 10.04
C ASP A 14 -20.87 -10.56 9.18
N ILE A 15 -20.62 -9.99 8.01
CA ILE A 15 -19.58 -10.45 7.08
C ILE A 15 -18.23 -9.92 7.55
N ASP A 16 -17.28 -10.81 7.77
CA ASP A 16 -15.90 -10.41 8.05
C ASP A 16 -15.35 -9.51 6.94
N PHE A 17 -14.57 -8.50 7.35
CA PHE A 17 -14.07 -7.48 6.43
C PHE A 17 -13.34 -8.08 5.22
N PHE A 18 -12.43 -9.03 5.42
CA PHE A 18 -11.61 -9.58 4.34
C PHE A 18 -12.43 -10.27 3.24
N PRO A 19 -13.26 -11.30 3.52
CA PRO A 19 -14.09 -11.92 2.49
C PRO A 19 -15.14 -10.96 1.89
N GLY A 20 -15.69 -10.04 2.68
CA GLY A 20 -16.62 -9.02 2.19
C GLY A 20 -15.95 -8.06 1.20
N ALA A 21 -14.79 -7.53 1.55
CA ALA A 21 -14.09 -6.54 0.75
C ALA A 21 -13.44 -7.17 -0.51
N MET A 22 -13.02 -8.44 -0.45
CA MET A 22 -12.57 -9.20 -1.62
C MET A 22 -13.70 -9.57 -2.59
N SER A 23 -14.95 -9.45 -2.16
CA SER A 23 -16.13 -9.75 -2.99
C SER A 23 -16.58 -8.60 -3.88
N GLU A 24 -16.03 -7.41 -3.64
CA GLU A 24 -16.34 -6.22 -4.42
C GLU A 24 -15.75 -6.29 -5.82
N LYS A 25 -16.39 -5.62 -6.77
CA LYS A 25 -15.85 -5.49 -8.13
C LYS A 25 -14.65 -4.55 -8.11
N PRO A 26 -13.53 -4.91 -8.76
CA PRO A 26 -12.39 -4.01 -8.88
C PRO A 26 -12.75 -2.68 -9.53
N VAL A 27 -12.11 -1.61 -9.07
CA VAL A 27 -12.18 -0.31 -9.73
C VAL A 27 -11.44 -0.32 -11.08
N SER A 28 -11.75 0.63 -11.96
CA SER A 28 -11.13 0.68 -13.29
C SER A 28 -9.62 0.86 -13.20
N GLY A 29 -8.86 -0.09 -13.78
CA GLY A 29 -7.40 -0.10 -13.71
C GLY A 29 -6.80 -0.48 -12.35
N GLY A 30 -7.64 -0.83 -11.37
CA GLY A 30 -7.24 -1.27 -10.04
C GLY A 30 -7.44 -2.77 -9.83
N LEU A 31 -6.81 -3.30 -8.79
CA LEU A 31 -6.97 -4.69 -8.36
C LEU A 31 -8.11 -4.88 -7.34
N PHE A 32 -8.37 -3.84 -6.55
CA PHE A 32 -9.26 -3.88 -5.41
C PHE A 32 -10.59 -3.19 -5.69
N GLY A 33 -11.63 -3.59 -4.96
CA GLY A 33 -12.88 -2.84 -4.89
C GLY A 33 -12.76 -1.54 -4.09
N PRO A 34 -13.78 -0.67 -4.15
CA PRO A 34 -13.74 0.67 -3.58
C PRO A 34 -13.44 0.70 -2.08
N THR A 35 -13.88 -0.30 -1.32
CA THR A 35 -13.67 -0.34 0.13
C THR A 35 -12.21 -0.60 0.48
N ILE A 36 -11.61 -1.65 -0.11
CA ILE A 36 -10.18 -1.94 0.11
C ILE A 36 -9.31 -0.80 -0.43
N GLU A 37 -9.63 -0.25 -1.61
CA GLU A 37 -8.90 0.87 -2.20
C GLU A 37 -8.83 2.08 -1.25
N CYS A 38 -9.97 2.47 -0.67
CA CYS A 38 -10.04 3.58 0.27
C CYS A 38 -9.16 3.33 1.51
N ILE A 39 -9.29 2.15 2.12
CA ILE A 39 -8.56 1.80 3.34
C ILE A 39 -7.06 1.74 3.06
N ILE A 40 -6.64 1.00 2.04
CA ILE A 40 -5.22 0.85 1.68
C ILE A 40 -4.62 2.20 1.27
N GLY A 41 -5.35 3.00 0.50
CA GLY A 41 -4.92 4.34 0.10
C GLY A 41 -4.67 5.26 1.30
N ASP A 42 -5.58 5.28 2.27
CA ASP A 42 -5.40 6.06 3.51
C ASP A 42 -4.22 5.52 4.35
N GLN A 43 -4.07 4.19 4.46
CA GLN A 43 -2.94 3.61 5.18
C GLN A 43 -1.59 4.00 4.54
N PHE A 44 -1.44 3.85 3.22
CA PHE A 44 -0.21 4.26 2.54
C PHE A 44 0.06 5.76 2.64
N ARG A 45 -1.00 6.58 2.60
CA ARG A 45 -0.88 8.02 2.82
C ARG A 45 -0.31 8.31 4.21
N ARG A 46 -0.88 7.71 5.26
CA ARG A 46 -0.41 7.88 6.64
C ARG A 46 1.01 7.39 6.83
N LEU A 47 1.37 6.24 6.26
CA LEU A 47 2.73 5.72 6.32
C LEU A 47 3.73 6.67 5.62
N LYS A 48 3.40 7.16 4.43
CA LYS A 48 4.26 8.09 3.69
C LYS A 48 4.50 9.41 4.42
N PHE A 49 3.44 10.03 4.95
CA PHE A 49 3.53 11.36 5.57
C PHE A 49 3.82 11.33 7.06
N GLY A 50 3.55 10.21 7.73
CA GLY A 50 3.87 9.98 9.14
C GLY A 50 5.28 9.48 9.39
N ASP A 51 5.94 8.92 8.37
CA ASP A 51 7.34 8.49 8.48
C ASP A 51 8.29 9.68 8.33
N ARG A 52 8.89 10.09 9.46
CA ARG A 52 9.92 11.13 9.51
C ARG A 52 11.08 10.82 8.57
N PHE A 53 11.46 9.56 8.39
CA PHE A 53 12.60 9.14 7.58
C PHE A 53 12.22 8.69 6.18
N PHE A 54 10.97 8.98 5.75
CA PHE A 54 10.53 8.67 4.40
C PHE A 54 11.52 9.22 3.37
N PHE A 55 11.90 8.40 2.38
CA PHE A 55 13.02 8.70 1.48
C PHE A 55 12.90 10.02 0.70
N GLN A 56 11.69 10.52 0.47
CA GLN A 56 11.43 11.80 -0.20
C GLN A 56 11.42 13.02 0.74
N ASN A 57 11.54 12.82 2.06
CA ASN A 57 11.52 13.93 3.01
C ASN A 57 12.79 14.79 2.86
N LYS A 58 12.62 16.12 2.80
CA LYS A 58 13.71 17.07 2.53
C LYS A 58 14.62 17.27 3.73
N ASP A 59 14.06 17.23 4.95
CA ASP A 59 14.79 17.61 6.16
C ASP A 59 15.44 16.42 6.87
N THR A 60 14.76 15.27 6.85
CA THR A 60 15.16 14.07 7.57
C THR A 60 15.23 12.83 6.69
N GLY A 61 14.86 12.95 5.40
CA GLY A 61 14.96 11.84 4.45
C GLY A 61 16.38 11.65 3.93
N PHE A 62 16.52 10.70 3.01
CA PHE A 62 17.80 10.21 2.46
C PHE A 62 18.64 11.26 1.70
N ASN A 63 18.23 12.53 1.64
CA ASN A 63 18.98 13.60 0.98
C ASN A 63 19.83 14.45 1.94
N LYS A 64 19.78 14.21 3.27
CA LYS A 64 20.43 15.07 4.28
C LYS A 64 21.46 14.38 5.18
N GLY A 65 22.29 13.50 4.62
CA GLY A 65 23.58 13.16 5.21
C GLY A 65 23.62 12.09 6.31
N VAL A 66 22.53 11.82 7.06
CA VAL A 66 22.64 10.91 8.24
C VAL A 66 23.03 9.47 7.85
N PHE A 67 22.71 9.01 6.64
CA PHE A 67 23.07 7.68 6.11
C PHE A 67 23.80 7.69 4.75
N ILE A 68 23.89 8.83 4.06
CA ILE A 68 24.36 8.95 2.66
C ILE A 68 25.83 9.36 2.54
N ASP A 69 26.51 9.70 3.63
CA ASP A 69 27.94 10.02 3.57
C ASP A 69 28.82 8.79 3.22
N ARG A 70 28.24 7.57 3.21
CA ARG A 70 28.93 6.31 2.82
C ARG A 70 28.45 5.68 1.51
N LEU A 71 27.31 6.12 0.97
CA LEU A 71 26.69 5.57 -0.24
C LEU A 71 26.41 6.77 -1.13
N GLY A 72 27.16 6.92 -2.24
CA GLY A 72 27.06 8.06 -3.16
C GLY A 72 25.64 8.42 -3.63
N PRO A 73 25.48 9.48 -4.45
CA PRO A 73 24.20 10.14 -4.75
C PRO A 73 23.06 9.16 -5.02
N PRO A 74 21.82 9.43 -4.54
CA PRO A 74 20.81 8.39 -4.39
C PRO A 74 20.32 7.86 -5.74
N SER A 75 20.83 6.68 -6.11
CA SER A 75 20.37 5.83 -7.22
C SER A 75 18.95 5.26 -7.01
N PHE A 76 18.24 5.68 -5.95
CA PHE A 76 16.94 5.10 -5.56
C PHE A 76 15.84 5.34 -6.60
N LYS A 77 15.91 6.43 -7.38
CA LYS A 77 14.94 6.71 -8.46
C LYS A 77 15.07 5.75 -9.65
N GLU A 78 16.23 5.13 -9.82
CA GLU A 78 16.55 4.24 -10.95
C GLU A 78 16.61 2.77 -10.52
N THR A 79 16.52 2.51 -9.21
CA THR A 79 16.52 1.16 -8.67
C THR A 79 15.22 0.46 -9.04
N ARG A 80 15.34 -0.67 -9.76
CA ARG A 80 14.21 -1.52 -10.15
C ARG A 80 14.31 -2.86 -9.44
N PHE A 81 13.16 -3.46 -9.15
CA PHE A 81 13.12 -4.81 -8.57
C PHE A 81 13.83 -5.84 -9.48
N SER A 82 13.70 -5.68 -10.79
CA SER A 82 14.39 -6.51 -11.80
C SER A 82 15.92 -6.43 -11.75
N SER A 83 16.47 -5.43 -11.09
CA SER A 83 17.91 -5.26 -10.93
C SER A 83 18.46 -5.98 -9.70
N LEU A 84 17.59 -6.56 -8.87
CA LEU A 84 17.99 -7.36 -7.72
C LEU A 84 18.30 -8.79 -8.18
N ASN A 85 19.59 -9.18 -8.11
CA ASN A 85 19.99 -10.58 -8.19
C ASN A 85 19.73 -11.23 -6.82
N LEU A 86 18.49 -11.63 -6.59
CA LEU A 86 18.15 -12.47 -5.45
C LEU A 86 18.56 -13.91 -5.81
N GLN A 87 19.61 -14.42 -5.15
CA GLN A 87 19.93 -15.86 -5.19
C GLN A 87 18.84 -16.68 -4.50
#